data_AF-A0A507D6S0-F1
#
_entry.id   AF-A0A507D6S0-F1
#
_cell.length_a   1.000
_cell.length_b   1.000
_cell.length_c   1.000
_cell.angle_alpha   90.00
_cell.angle_beta   90.00
_cell.angle_gamma   90.00
#
_symmetry.space_group_name_H-M   'P 1'
#
loop_
_entity.id
_entity.type
_entity.pdbx_description
1 polymer ?
#
loop_
_entity_poly.entity_id
_entity_poly.type
_entity_poly.pdbx_seq_one_letter_code
_entity_poly.pdbx_strand_id
1 'polypeptide(L)'
;MIYGMLLAAIAFIIVALIQLGIDSNLDALIYDAKAGQYICNPANYGACLHGAWLVIPFFIITCAEIMFSISGLNLVYEEVGKRMTSSAAALWLLMTALGNLIAAALAPAYTTMGAAKFYFLTAGIIVGALVFYSALSTRYIYRKDRYHHPKNAVTSMVS
;
A
#
# COMPACT_ATOMS: atom_id res chain seq x y z
N MET A 1 2.98 -11.67 -3.22
CA MET A 1 2.48 -10.74 -2.18
C MET A 1 3.56 -9.78 -1.67
N ILE A 2 4.73 -10.25 -1.21
CA ILE A 2 5.85 -9.38 -0.73
C ILE A 2 6.29 -8.37 -1.80
N TYR A 3 6.44 -8.80 -3.06
CA TYR A 3 6.79 -7.90 -4.16
C TYR A 3 5.79 -6.75 -4.35
N GLY A 4 4.49 -7.00 -4.16
CA GLY A 4 3.47 -5.95 -4.23
C GLY A 4 3.61 -4.94 -3.07
N MET A 5 3.85 -5.42 -1.85
CA MET A 5 4.10 -4.54 -0.70
C MET A 5 5.38 -3.69 -0.87
N LEU A 6 6.42 -4.27 -1.48
CA LEU A 6 7.69 -3.57 -1.75
C LEU A 6 7.49 -2.47 -2.79
N LEU A 7 6.81 -2.76 -3.92
CA LEU A 7 6.51 -1.76 -4.94
C LEU A 7 5.61 -0.63 -4.41
N ALA A 8 4.63 -0.96 -3.56
CA ALA A 8 3.80 0.05 -2.91
C ALA A 8 4.65 0.98 -2.02
N ALA A 9 5.55 0.43 -1.19
CA ALA A 9 6.44 1.22 -0.35
C ALA A 9 7.32 2.17 -1.19
N ILE A 10 7.88 1.69 -2.31
CA ILE A 10 8.66 2.52 -3.23
C ILE A 10 7.81 3.65 -3.81
N ALA A 11 6.57 3.38 -4.24
CA ALA A 11 5.69 4.41 -4.78
C ALA A 11 5.42 5.54 -3.77
N PHE A 12 5.12 5.19 -2.51
CA PHE A 12 4.89 6.17 -1.46
C PHE A 12 6.16 6.97 -1.10
N ILE A 13 7.34 6.34 -1.13
CA ILE A 13 8.62 7.03 -0.94
C ILE A 13 8.89 8.01 -2.08
N ILE A 14 8.65 7.62 -3.34
CA ILE A 14 8.82 8.51 -4.50
C ILE A 14 7.91 9.73 -4.38
N VAL A 15 6.64 9.54 -4.02
CA VAL A 15 5.71 10.66 -3.81
C VAL A 15 6.16 11.56 -2.65
N ALA A 16 6.65 10.97 -1.56
CA ALA A 16 7.14 11.74 -0.42
C ALA A 16 8.38 12.59 -0.78
N LEU A 17 9.30 12.06 -1.59
CA LEU A 17 10.46 12.81 -2.11
C LEU A 17 10.02 13.92 -3.06
N ILE A 18 9.06 13.66 -3.93
CA ILE A 18 8.47 14.69 -4.81
C ILE A 18 7.88 15.82 -3.98
N GLN A 19 7.19 15.49 -2.88
CA GLN A 19 6.59 16.49 -1.99
C GLN A 19 7.62 17.27 -1.17
N LEU A 20 8.73 16.66 -0.76
CA LEU A 20 9.86 17.40 -0.19
C LEU A 20 10.46 18.38 -1.20
N GLY A 21 10.50 18.01 -2.48
CA GLY A 21 10.91 18.91 -3.56
C GLY A 21 9.97 20.10 -3.73
N ILE A 22 8.66 19.91 -3.51
CA ILE A 22 7.67 20.99 -3.56
C ILE A 22 7.78 21.89 -2.31
N ASP A 23 7.91 21.30 -1.13
CA ASP A 23 7.96 22.03 0.15
C ASP A 23 9.25 22.85 0.33
N SER A 24 10.35 22.43 -0.29
CA SER A 24 11.63 23.16 -0.28
C SER A 24 11.70 24.34 -1.26
N ASN A 25 10.78 24.42 -2.23
CA ASN A 25 10.73 25.50 -3.24
C ASN A 25 9.47 26.35 -3.04
N LEU A 26 9.25 26.84 -1.82
CA LEU A 26 8.04 27.58 -1.43
C LEU A 26 7.86 28.88 -2.25
N ASP A 27 8.95 29.48 -2.71
CA ASP A 27 9.00 30.73 -3.49
C ASP A 27 8.46 30.58 -4.92
N ALA A 28 8.26 29.32 -5.35
CA ALA A 28 7.77 28.96 -6.67
C ALA A 28 6.24 28.98 -6.76
N LEU A 29 5.51 29.11 -5.64
CA LEU A 29 4.05 29.10 -5.60
C LEU A 29 3.50 30.41 -5.01
N ILE A 30 2.66 31.11 -5.77
CA ILE A 30 1.92 32.29 -5.32
C ILE A 30 0.46 31.88 -5.11
N TYR A 31 -0.15 32.29 -4.01
CA TYR A 31 -1.59 32.12 -3.81
C TYR A 31 -2.36 33.13 -4.67
N ASP A 32 -3.11 32.65 -5.66
CA ASP A 32 -4.02 33.49 -6.43
C ASP A 32 -5.39 33.53 -5.76
N ALA A 33 -5.70 34.67 -5.15
CA ALA A 33 -6.97 34.91 -4.50
C ALA A 33 -8.18 34.91 -5.47
N LYS A 34 -7.97 35.05 -6.79
CA LYS A 34 -9.05 34.95 -7.79
C LYS A 34 -9.40 33.51 -8.14
N ALA A 35 -8.43 32.60 -8.10
CA ALA A 35 -8.63 31.18 -8.42
C ALA A 35 -8.82 30.30 -7.17
N GLY A 36 -8.44 30.78 -5.98
CA GLY A 36 -8.42 29.98 -4.76
C GLY A 36 -7.40 28.84 -4.81
N GLN A 37 -6.36 28.98 -5.63
CA GLN A 37 -5.35 27.96 -5.88
C GLN A 37 -3.94 28.55 -5.86
N TYR A 38 -2.96 27.70 -5.60
CA TYR A 38 -1.55 28.03 -5.70
C TYR A 38 -1.13 27.96 -7.17
N ILE A 39 -0.70 29.09 -7.74
CA ILE A 39 -0.18 29.20 -9.10
C ILE A 39 1.34 29.30 -9.09
N CYS A 40 1.95 28.77 -10.15
CA CYS A 40 3.38 28.89 -10.41
C CYS A 40 3.81 30.36 -10.48
N ASN A 41 4.84 30.74 -9.74
CA ASN A 41 5.38 32.10 -9.73
C ASN A 41 5.91 32.44 -11.14
N PRO A 42 5.39 33.48 -11.81
CA PRO A 42 5.84 33.86 -13.14
C PRO A 42 7.28 34.37 -13.18
N ALA A 43 7.91 34.67 -12.04
CA ALA A 43 9.33 35.00 -11.97
C ALA A 43 10.25 33.77 -12.06
N ASN A 44 9.76 32.57 -11.71
CA ASN A 44 10.57 31.35 -11.56
C ASN A 44 9.84 30.09 -12.05
N TYR A 45 9.43 30.07 -13.33
CA TYR A 45 8.76 28.90 -13.94
C TYR A 45 9.58 27.59 -13.86
N GLY A 46 10.91 27.69 -13.77
CA GLY A 46 11.81 26.53 -13.68
C GLY A 46 11.78 25.79 -12.34
N ALA A 47 11.25 26.42 -11.29
CA ALA A 47 11.15 25.82 -9.95
C ALA A 47 9.80 25.08 -9.74
N CYS A 48 8.83 25.26 -10.64
CA CYS A 48 7.53 24.62 -10.53
C CYS A 48 7.58 23.20 -11.11
N LEU A 49 7.25 22.22 -10.28
CA LEU A 49 7.21 20.83 -10.71
C LEU A 49 6.05 20.60 -11.68
N HIS A 50 6.33 20.03 -12.84
CA HIS A 50 5.30 19.68 -13.81
C HIS A 50 4.47 18.48 -13.33
N GLY A 51 3.14 18.56 -13.44
CA GLY A 51 2.22 17.52 -12.96
C GLY A 51 2.41 16.14 -13.59
N ALA A 52 3.06 16.04 -14.76
CA ALA A 52 3.37 14.76 -15.40
C ALA A 52 4.27 13.84 -14.55
N TRP A 53 5.05 14.40 -13.62
CA TRP A 53 5.86 13.60 -12.69
C TRP A 53 5.04 12.65 -11.82
N LEU A 54 3.73 12.91 -11.63
CA LEU A 54 2.82 12.02 -10.90
C LEU A 54 2.44 10.76 -11.67
N VAL A 55 2.59 10.74 -13.00
CA VAL A 55 2.26 9.55 -13.82
C VAL A 55 3.07 8.33 -13.38
N ILE A 56 4.34 8.55 -13.01
CA ILE A 56 5.26 7.49 -12.59
C ILE A 56 4.79 6.80 -11.29
N PRO A 57 4.56 7.50 -10.16
CA PRO A 57 4.09 6.86 -8.94
C PRO A 57 2.69 6.22 -9.09
N PHE A 58 1.80 6.78 -9.92
CA PHE A 58 0.51 6.15 -10.22
C PHE A 58 0.66 4.82 -10.98
N PHE A 59 1.60 4.75 -11.92
CA PHE A 59 1.90 3.50 -12.60
C PHE A 59 2.47 2.44 -11.64
N ILE A 60 3.39 2.83 -10.75
CA ILE A 60 4.01 1.89 -9.81
C ILE A 60 2.99 1.37 -8.78
N ILE A 61 2.14 2.24 -8.22
CA ILE A 61 1.16 1.81 -7.21
C ILE A 61 0.09 0.89 -7.82
N THR A 62 -0.31 1.12 -9.07
CA THR A 62 -1.28 0.24 -9.75
C THR A 62 -0.68 -1.14 -10.04
N CYS A 63 0.58 -1.22 -10.46
CA CYS A 63 1.28 -2.51 -10.55
C CYS A 63 1.37 -3.21 -9.18
N ALA A 64 1.67 -2.46 -8.12
CA ALA A 64 1.74 -2.99 -6.76
C ALA A 64 0.40 -3.58 -6.30
N GLU A 65 -0.71 -2.87 -6.57
CA GLU A 65 -2.07 -3.28 -6.25
C GLU A 65 -2.45 -4.59 -6.96
N ILE A 66 -2.18 -4.70 -8.26
CA ILE A 66 -2.46 -5.90 -9.06
C ILE A 66 -1.70 -7.11 -8.49
N MET A 67 -0.40 -6.94 -8.21
CA MET A 67 0.43 -8.01 -7.66
C MET A 67 0.01 -8.43 -6.26
N PHE A 68 -0.43 -7.48 -5.43
CA PHE A 68 -0.92 -7.76 -4.08
C PHE A 68 -2.27 -8.48 -4.11
N SER A 69 -3.23 -7.94 -4.86
CA SER A 69 -4.62 -8.42 -4.89
C SER A 69 -4.75 -9.81 -5.52
N ILE A 70 -4.16 -10.04 -6.69
CA ILE A 70 -4.26 -11.33 -7.39
C ILE A 70 -3.53 -12.42 -6.58
N SER A 71 -2.33 -12.15 -6.09
CA SER A 71 -1.57 -13.14 -5.30
C SER A 71 -2.24 -13.45 -3.96
N GLY A 72 -2.78 -12.44 -3.28
CA GLY A 72 -3.41 -12.59 -1.98
C GLY A 72 -4.68 -13.43 -2.08
N LEU A 73 -5.53 -13.13 -3.06
CA LEU A 73 -6.75 -13.90 -3.27
C LEU A 73 -6.46 -15.35 -3.71
N ASN A 74 -5.43 -15.56 -4.53
CA ASN A 74 -4.98 -16.90 -4.91
C ASN A 74 -4.54 -17.73 -3.70
N LEU A 75 -3.78 -17.14 -2.77
CA LEU A 75 -3.38 -17.82 -1.52
C LEU A 75 -4.61 -18.22 -0.69
N VAL A 76 -5.57 -17.31 -0.55
CA VAL A 76 -6.80 -17.61 0.19
C VAL A 76 -7.57 -18.75 -0.46
N TYR A 77 -7.68 -18.80 -1.79
CA TYR A 77 -8.37 -19.89 -2.48
C TYR A 77 -7.64 -21.23 -2.42
N GLU A 78 -6.30 -21.24 -2.33
CA GLU A 78 -5.56 -22.49 -2.14
C GLU A 78 -5.72 -23.06 -0.72
N GLU A 79 -5.86 -22.18 0.27
CA GLU A 79 -5.97 -22.56 1.68
C GLU A 79 -7.41 -22.86 2.12
N VAL A 80 -8.39 -22.16 1.54
CA VAL A 80 -9.80 -22.31 1.87
C VAL A 80 -10.40 -23.48 1.09
N GLY A 81 -10.99 -24.45 1.78
CA GLY A 81 -11.62 -25.63 1.17
C GLY A 81 -12.74 -25.28 0.17
N LYS A 82 -13.03 -26.19 -0.76
CA LYS A 82 -13.94 -26.02 -1.92
C LYS A 82 -15.37 -25.52 -1.61
N ARG A 83 -15.78 -25.54 -0.33
CA ARG A 83 -17.10 -25.08 0.15
C ARG A 83 -17.13 -23.64 0.67
N MET A 84 -15.98 -22.99 0.87
CA MET A 84 -15.88 -21.68 1.54
C MET A 84 -15.31 -20.56 0.65
N THR A 85 -15.16 -20.82 -0.65
CA THR A 85 -14.58 -19.88 -1.62
C THR A 85 -15.34 -18.55 -1.69
N SER A 86 -16.68 -18.58 -1.62
CA SER A 86 -17.51 -17.36 -1.64
C SER A 86 -17.34 -16.51 -0.37
N SER A 87 -17.31 -17.14 0.80
CA SER A 87 -17.05 -16.44 2.07
C SER A 87 -15.66 -15.83 2.13
N ALA A 88 -14.66 -16.51 1.57
CA ALA A 88 -13.29 -15.99 1.46
C ALA A 88 -13.21 -14.72 0.59
N ALA A 89 -13.86 -14.73 -0.57
CA ALA A 89 -13.95 -13.55 -1.43
C ALA A 89 -14.68 -12.39 -0.74
N ALA A 90 -15.78 -12.68 -0.03
CA ALA A 90 -16.52 -11.68 0.74
C ALA A 90 -15.66 -11.06 1.85
N LEU A 91 -14.90 -11.88 2.59
CA LEU A 91 -13.97 -11.39 3.62
C LEU A 91 -12.85 -10.53 3.03
N TRP A 92 -12.35 -10.87 1.84
CA TRP A 92 -11.38 -10.04 1.13
C TRP A 92 -11.95 -8.65 0.82
N LEU A 93 -13.15 -8.58 0.22
CA LEU A 93 -13.81 -7.31 -0.10
C LEU A 93 -14.17 -6.50 1.15
N LEU A 94 -14.56 -7.18 2.25
CA LEU A 94 -14.82 -6.53 3.52
C LEU A 94 -13.57 -5.82 4.07
N MET A 95 -12.41 -6.48 4.02
CA MET A 95 -11.15 -5.86 4.46
C MET A 95 -10.75 -4.69 3.56
N THR A 96 -10.99 -4.77 2.25
CA THR A 96 -10.77 -3.63 1.33
C THR A 96 -11.68 -2.45 1.67
N ALA A 97 -12.97 -2.71 1.96
CA ALA A 97 -13.90 -1.66 2.36
C ALA A 97 -13.50 -1.00 3.68
N LEU A 98 -13.04 -1.79 4.67
CA LEU A 98 -12.50 -1.26 5.92
C LEU A 98 -11.23 -0.43 5.70
N GLY A 99 -10.35 -0.84 4.80
CA GLY A 99 -9.17 -0.07 4.40
C GLY A 99 -9.54 1.29 3.82
N ASN A 100 -10.52 1.33 2.92
CA ASN A 100 -11.03 2.58 2.34
C ASN A 100 -11.68 3.48 3.39
N LEU A 101 -12.42 2.91 4.35
CA LEU A 101 -13.01 3.65 5.46
C LEU A 101 -11.93 4.31 6.34
N ILE A 102 -10.86 3.57 6.66
CA ILE A 102 -9.72 4.10 7.43
C ILE A 102 -9.02 5.22 6.64
N ALA A 103 -8.80 5.04 5.34
CA ALA A 103 -8.19 6.07 4.49
C ALA A 103 -9.03 7.36 4.46
N ALA A 104 -10.36 7.24 4.37
CA ALA A 104 -11.27 8.38 4.44
C ALA A 104 -11.22 9.07 5.82
N ALA A 105 -11.15 8.29 6.91
CA ALA A 105 -11.01 8.83 8.25
C ALA A 105 -9.66 9.55 8.48
N LEU A 106 -8.61 9.18 7.74
CA LEU A 106 -7.30 9.84 7.77
C LEU A 106 -7.20 11.09 6.89
N ALA A 107 -8.18 11.35 6.01
CA ALA A 107 -8.20 12.55 5.18
C ALA A 107 -7.97 13.88 5.94
N PRO A 108 -8.56 14.14 7.13
CA PRO A 108 -8.27 15.36 7.89
C PRO A 108 -6.85 15.40 8.49
N ALA A 109 -6.16 14.27 8.63
CA ALA A 109 -4.78 14.25 9.12
C ALA A 109 -3.79 14.80 8.06
N TYR A 110 -4.14 14.68 6.77
CA TYR A 110 -3.34 15.22 5.67
C TYR A 110 -3.15 16.73 5.76
N THR A 111 -4.20 17.47 6.14
CA THR A 111 -4.14 18.94 6.21
C THR A 111 -3.38 19.45 7.44
N THR A 112 -3.28 18.65 8.50
CA THR A 112 -2.69 19.06 9.79
C THR A 112 -1.20 18.71 9.91
N MET A 113 -0.76 17.59 9.33
CA MET A 113 0.64 17.12 9.43
C MET A 113 1.52 17.52 8.24
N GLY A 114 0.93 18.07 7.17
CA GLY A 114 1.60 18.37 5.91
C GLY A 114 1.77 17.14 5.02
N ALA A 115 1.73 17.36 3.71
CA ALA A 115 1.70 16.29 2.71
C ALA A 115 2.89 15.33 2.86
N ALA A 116 4.13 15.84 2.81
CA ALA A 116 5.33 14.99 2.85
C ALA A 116 5.36 14.03 4.06
N LYS A 117 5.04 14.52 5.26
CA LYS A 117 5.04 13.69 6.48
C LYS A 117 3.99 12.59 6.43
N PHE A 118 2.82 12.87 5.86
CA PHE A 118 1.76 11.89 5.69
C PHE A 118 2.21 10.72 4.80
N TYR A 119 2.80 11.00 3.63
CA TYR A 119 3.25 9.93 2.72
C TYR A 119 4.43 9.13 3.29
N PHE A 120 5.35 9.75 4.05
CA PHE A 120 6.39 9.02 4.78
C PHE A 120 5.82 8.09 5.86
N LEU A 121 4.81 8.55 6.61
CA LEU A 121 4.14 7.73 7.61
C LEU A 121 3.44 6.53 6.96
N THR A 122 2.73 6.74 5.84
CA THR A 122 2.09 5.65 5.10
C THR A 122 3.13 4.66 4.55
N ALA A 123 4.24 5.13 4.00
CA ALA A 123 5.34 4.27 3.57
C ALA A 123 5.89 3.43 4.74
N GLY A 124 6.08 4.04 5.90
CA GLY A 124 6.54 3.37 7.11
C GLY A 124 5.59 2.26 7.57
N ILE A 125 4.27 2.50 7.54
CA ILE A 125 3.27 1.48 7.88
C ILE A 125 3.33 0.30 6.90
N ILE A 126 3.48 0.56 5.60
CA ILE A 126 3.59 -0.50 4.57
C ILE A 126 4.85 -1.34 4.79
N VAL A 127 5.98 -0.71 5.09
CA VAL A 127 7.23 -1.43 5.40
C VAL A 127 7.09 -2.24 6.68
N GLY A 128 6.45 -1.68 7.72
CA GLY A 128 6.14 -2.41 8.95
C GLY A 128 5.27 -3.65 8.67
N ALA A 129 4.23 -3.51 7.85
CA ALA A 129 3.38 -4.62 7.43
C ALA A 129 4.16 -5.66 6.60
N LEU A 130 5.10 -5.25 5.75
CA LEU A 130 5.98 -6.14 5.00
C LEU A 130 6.86 -6.98 5.93
N VAL A 131 7.50 -6.36 6.92
CA VAL A 131 8.35 -7.06 7.90
C VAL A 131 7.52 -8.03 8.73
N PHE A 132 6.36 -7.59 9.21
CA PHE A 132 5.44 -8.42 9.98
C PHE A 132 4.96 -9.63 9.17
N TYR A 133 4.53 -9.42 7.92
CA TYR A 133 4.08 -10.48 7.03
C TYR A 133 5.21 -11.46 6.69
N SER A 134 6.41 -10.95 6.41
CA SER A 134 7.58 -11.78 6.11
C SER A 134 7.95 -12.67 7.30
N ALA A 135 7.89 -12.13 8.53
CA ALA A 135 8.10 -12.91 9.74
C ALA A 135 7.06 -14.04 9.88
N LEU A 136 5.77 -13.76 9.65
CA LEU A 136 4.71 -14.76 9.72
C LEU A 136 4.89 -15.87 8.66
N SER A 137 5.31 -15.50 7.46
CA SER A 137 5.51 -16.44 6.36
C SER A 137 6.55 -17.51 6.66
N THR A 138 7.56 -17.23 7.50
CA THR A 138 8.62 -18.21 7.82
C THR A 138 8.12 -19.42 8.59
N ARG A 139 7.00 -19.30 9.31
CA ARG A 139 6.42 -20.39 10.13
C ARG A 139 5.16 -20.99 9.52
N TYR A 140 4.82 -20.61 8.29
CA TYR A 140 3.59 -21.04 7.64
C TYR A 140 3.78 -22.36 6.88
N ILE A 141 2.94 -23.35 7.16
CA ILE A 141 2.92 -24.65 6.46
C ILE A 141 1.67 -24.73 5.60
N TYR A 142 1.87 -24.94 4.29
CA TYR A 142 0.79 -24.95 3.31
C TYR A 142 -0.15 -26.14 3.48
N ARG A 143 -1.43 -25.97 3.13
CA ARG A 143 -2.41 -27.07 3.20
C ARG A 143 -2.09 -28.22 2.23
N LYS A 144 -1.49 -27.94 1.07
CA LYS A 144 -1.12 -28.98 0.09
C LYS A 144 -0.15 -30.01 0.70
N ASP A 145 0.75 -29.57 1.58
CA ASP A 145 1.76 -30.44 2.22
C ASP A 145 1.18 -31.26 3.38
N ARG A 146 0.05 -30.87 3.95
CA ARG A 146 -0.63 -31.62 5.04
C ARG A 146 -1.21 -32.95 4.60
N TYR A 147 -1.55 -33.13 3.32
CA TYR A 147 -2.14 -34.38 2.83
C TYR A 147 -1.10 -35.44 2.42
N HIS A 148 0.19 -35.05 2.30
CA HIS A 148 1.28 -35.96 1.93
C HIS A 148 2.07 -36.52 3.11
N HIS A 149 1.73 -36.15 4.35
CA HIS A 149 2.29 -36.82 5.53
C HIS A 149 1.67 -38.22 5.71
N PRO A 150 2.46 -39.32 5.69
CA PRO A 150 1.95 -40.62 6.09
C PRO A 150 1.43 -40.53 7.53
N LYS A 151 0.30 -41.18 7.80
CA LYS A 151 -0.57 -41.09 8.99
C LYS A 151 0.11 -41.33 10.36
N ASN A 152 1.42 -41.48 10.42
CA ASN A 152 2.18 -41.85 11.62
C ASN A 152 2.70 -40.63 12.41
N ALA A 153 2.61 -39.41 11.87
CA ALA A 153 3.10 -38.20 12.55
C ALA A 153 2.02 -37.51 13.43
N VAL A 154 0.74 -37.85 13.27
CA VAL A 154 -0.35 -37.22 14.05
C VAL A 154 -0.42 -37.79 15.47
N THR A 155 0.13 -38.99 15.70
CA THR A 155 0.11 -39.66 17.01
C THR A 155 1.14 -39.10 18.01
N SER A 156 2.12 -38.29 17.61
CA SER A 156 3.12 -37.73 18.54
C SER A 156 2.83 -36.29 19.00
N MET A 157 1.72 -35.68 18.57
CA MET A 157 1.26 -34.38 19.07
C MET A 157 0.11 -34.50 20.09
N VAL A 158 -0.33 -35.72 20.38
CA VAL A 158 -1.41 -36.02 21.35
C VAL A 158 -0.91 -36.96 22.46
N SER A 159 0.40 -37.14 22.62
CA SER A 159 1.03 -37.81 23.77
C SER A 159 2.04 -36.92 24.45
#